data_AF-A0A9Q1G7H7-F1
#
_entry.id   AF-A0A9Q1G7H7-F1
#
_cell.length_a   1.000
_cell.length_b   1.000
_cell.length_c   1.000
_cell.angle_alpha   90.00
_cell.angle_beta   90.00
_cell.angle_gamma   90.00
#
_symmetry.space_group_name_H-M   'P 1'
#
loop_
_entity.id
_entity.type
_entity.pdbx_description
1 polymer ?
#
loop_
_entity_poly.entity_id
_entity_poly.type
_entity_poly.pdbx_seq_one_letter_code
_entity_poly.pdbx_strand_id
1 'polypeptide(L)'
;MNIIKIGATEQQYCNVFKMTSIVRKLRDHDSNPCIEESDGSRKCLDVNNYNKEMCTAYFLRYKNCRKFWHEIMLQRRRGGVKPEMPTEDERQQILADLGRKPY
;
A
#
# COMPACT_ATOMS: atom_id res chain seq x y z
N MET A 1 2.50 31.36 39.86
CA MET A 1 1.46 30.44 39.36
C MET A 1 1.97 29.72 38.12
N ASN A 2 1.62 28.46 37.96
CA ASN A 2 2.40 27.44 37.25
C ASN A 2 2.42 27.59 35.72
N ILE A 3 3.62 27.52 35.16
CA ILE A 3 3.87 27.13 33.77
C ILE A 3 3.56 25.63 33.70
N ILE A 4 2.46 25.26 33.02
CA ILE A 4 2.16 23.86 32.74
C ILE A 4 3.17 23.38 31.69
N LYS A 5 4.19 22.64 32.13
CA LYS A 5 5.07 21.88 31.24
C LYS A 5 4.23 20.79 30.58
N ILE A 6 3.83 21.00 29.32
CA ILE A 6 3.31 19.93 28.46
C ILE A 6 4.53 19.09 28.03
N GLY A 7 4.95 18.19 28.91
CA GLY A 7 5.94 17.17 28.59
C GLY A 7 5.29 16.09 27.73
N ALA A 8 5.22 16.30 26.42
CA ALA A 8 5.11 15.20 25.48
C ALA A 8 6.48 14.50 25.47
N THR A 9 6.54 13.28 26.02
CA THR A 9 7.76 12.49 26.04
C THR A 9 8.23 12.24 24.60
N GLU A 10 9.54 12.33 24.36
CA GLU A 10 10.20 12.14 23.05
C GLU A 10 9.76 10.84 22.34
N GLN A 11 9.38 9.83 23.12
CA GLN A 11 8.80 8.56 22.65
C GLN A 11 7.45 8.73 21.91
N GLN A 12 6.59 9.63 22.36
CA GLN A 12 5.28 9.87 21.76
C GLN A 12 5.41 10.57 20.40
N TYR A 13 6.39 11.47 20.24
CA TYR A 13 6.68 12.12 18.96
C TYR A 13 7.25 11.13 17.92
N CYS A 14 8.19 10.27 18.34
CA CYS A 14 8.71 9.19 17.49
C CYS A 14 7.61 8.23 17.01
N ASN A 15 6.63 7.90 17.85
CA ASN A 15 5.51 7.02 17.47
C ASN A 15 4.57 7.68 16.46
N VAL A 16 4.25 8.97 16.63
CA VAL A 16 3.43 9.73 15.67
C VAL A 16 4.18 9.90 14.34
N PHE A 17 5.47 10.26 14.36
CA PHE A 17 6.30 10.39 13.16
C PHE A 17 6.50 9.05 12.41
N LYS A 18 6.66 7.95 13.15
CA LYS A 18 6.71 6.61 12.57
C LYS A 18 5.38 6.21 11.94
N MET A 19 4.25 6.62 12.53
CA MET A 19 2.94 6.40 11.93
C MET A 19 2.74 7.20 10.64
N THR A 20 3.06 8.49 10.63
CA THR A 20 2.90 9.34 9.43
C THR A 20 3.77 8.87 8.27
N SER A 21 5.00 8.43 8.55
CA SER A 21 5.92 7.91 7.52
C SER A 21 5.47 6.56 6.92
N ILE A 22 4.91 5.64 7.73
CA ILE A 22 4.33 4.38 7.23
C ILE A 22 3.09 4.66 6.38
N VAL A 23 2.19 5.54 6.84
CA VAL A 23 0.99 5.92 6.08
C VAL A 23 1.36 6.55 4.74
N ARG A 24 2.40 7.40 4.72
CA ARG A 24 2.94 7.99 3.48
C ARG A 24 3.44 6.91 2.52
N LYS A 25 4.20 5.93 3.00
CA LYS A 25 4.73 4.82 2.17
C LYS A 25 3.64 3.88 1.64
N LEU A 26 2.55 3.72 2.38
CA LEU A 26 1.39 2.93 1.94
C LEU A 26 0.58 3.63 0.83
N ARG A 27 0.63 4.98 0.77
CA ARG A 27 -0.03 5.79 -0.27
C ARG A 27 0.92 6.30 -1.34
N ASP A 28 2.18 5.89 -1.28
CA ASP A 28 3.18 6.23 -2.27
C ASP A 28 2.94 5.38 -3.51
N HIS A 29 2.50 6.03 -4.59
CA HIS A 29 2.24 5.38 -5.87
C HIS A 29 3.49 4.66 -6.38
N ASP A 30 4.69 5.21 -6.16
CA ASP A 30 5.94 4.62 -6.64
C ASP A 30 6.24 3.30 -5.92
N SER A 31 5.94 3.23 -4.62
CA SER A 31 6.24 2.07 -3.77
C SER A 31 5.13 1.03 -3.68
N ASN A 32 3.86 1.43 -3.79
CA ASN A 32 2.70 0.56 -3.58
C ASN A 32 1.80 0.52 -4.82
N PRO A 33 1.89 -0.54 -5.64
CA PRO A 33 1.09 -0.64 -6.86
C PRO A 33 -0.36 -1.09 -6.60
N CYS A 34 -0.75 -1.35 -5.34
CA CYS A 34 -2.07 -1.87 -4.97
C CYS A 34 -2.90 -0.86 -4.15
N ILE A 35 -2.73 0.44 -4.43
CA ILE A 35 -3.42 1.51 -3.71
C ILE A 35 -4.93 1.47 -3.96
N GLU A 36 -5.35 1.29 -5.21
CA GLU A 36 -6.76 1.25 -5.58
C GLU A 36 -7.52 0.13 -4.86
N GLU A 37 -6.91 -1.05 -4.76
CA GLU A 37 -7.46 -2.23 -4.11
C GLU A 37 -7.48 -2.05 -2.58
N SER A 38 -6.44 -1.42 -2.03
CA SER A 38 -6.38 -1.05 -0.62
C SER A 38 -7.51 -0.08 -0.25
N ASP A 39 -7.70 0.97 -1.05
CA ASP A 39 -8.75 1.97 -0.85
C ASP A 39 -10.14 1.38 -1.08
N GLY A 40 -10.31 0.48 -2.06
CA GLY A 40 -11.55 -0.26 -2.27
C GLY A 40 -11.92 -1.10 -1.05
N SER A 41 -10.96 -1.84 -0.49
CA SER A 41 -11.19 -2.64 0.72
C SER A 41 -11.53 -1.78 1.94
N ARG A 42 -10.87 -0.61 2.08
CA ARG A 42 -11.15 0.36 3.15
C ARG A 42 -12.56 0.91 3.03
N LYS A 43 -12.95 1.36 1.84
CA LYS A 43 -14.29 1.90 1.57
C LYS A 43 -15.37 0.85 1.84
N CYS A 44 -15.14 -0.39 1.44
CA CYS A 44 -16.08 -1.48 1.73
C CYS A 44 -16.26 -1.70 3.23
N LEU A 45 -15.18 -1.67 4.03
CA LEU A 45 -15.29 -1.79 5.48
C LEU A 45 -16.06 -0.62 6.09
N ASP A 46 -15.80 0.61 5.62
CA ASP A 46 -16.46 1.82 6.12
C ASP A 46 -17.99 1.76 5.94
N VAL A 47 -18.46 1.30 4.78
CA VAL A 47 -19.90 1.21 4.50
C VAL A 47 -20.58 -0.01 5.13
N ASN A 48 -19.83 -1.07 5.47
CA ASN A 48 -20.37 -2.33 6.01
C ASN A 48 -20.13 -2.49 7.52
N ASN A 49 -19.92 -1.40 8.26
CA ASN A 49 -19.64 -1.44 9.71
C ASN A 49 -18.47 -2.39 10.05
N TYR A 50 -17.43 -2.40 9.21
CA TYR A 50 -16.26 -3.26 9.33
C TYR A 50 -16.54 -4.77 9.24
N ASN A 51 -17.70 -5.18 8.70
CA ASN A 51 -17.96 -6.59 8.39
C ASN A 51 -17.06 -7.07 7.25
N LYS A 52 -16.03 -7.86 7.59
CA LYS A 52 -15.02 -8.34 6.64
C LYS A 52 -15.58 -9.33 5.62
N GLU A 53 -16.60 -10.10 5.98
CA GLU A 53 -17.17 -11.13 5.11
C GLU A 53 -17.79 -10.52 3.86
N MET A 54 -18.45 -9.37 4.03
CA MET A 54 -19.02 -8.55 2.94
C MET A 54 -17.96 -8.00 1.98
N CYS A 55 -16.71 -7.91 2.42
CA CYS A 55 -15.60 -7.31 1.67
C CYS A 55 -14.59 -8.33 1.14
N THR A 56 -14.89 -9.63 1.21
CA THR A 56 -13.97 -10.71 0.83
C THR A 56 -13.41 -10.55 -0.59
N ALA A 57 -14.25 -10.11 -1.54
CA ALA A 57 -13.83 -9.86 -2.91
C ALA A 57 -12.74 -8.78 -3.00
N TYR A 58 -12.87 -7.67 -2.27
CA TYR A 58 -11.87 -6.60 -2.25
C TYR A 58 -10.53 -7.07 -1.66
N PHE A 59 -10.58 -7.88 -0.59
CA PHE A 59 -9.36 -8.46 -0.02
C PHE A 59 -8.69 -9.45 -0.96
N LEU A 60 -9.47 -10.22 -1.71
CA LEU A 60 -8.94 -11.13 -2.72
C LEU A 60 -8.22 -10.36 -3.83
N ARG A 61 -8.83 -9.28 -4.35
CA ARG A 61 -8.18 -8.40 -5.35
C ARG A 61 -6.87 -7.82 -4.82
N TYR A 62 -6.87 -7.29 -3.60
CA TYR A 62 -5.65 -6.77 -2.97
C TYR A 62 -4.54 -7.84 -2.84
N LYS A 63 -4.90 -9.06 -2.40
CA LYS A 63 -3.95 -10.18 -2.32
C LYS A 63 -3.40 -10.57 -3.69
N ASN A 64 -4.25 -10.62 -4.71
CA ASN A 64 -3.85 -10.96 -6.07
C ASN A 64 -2.93 -9.88 -6.66
N CYS A 65 -3.23 -8.60 -6.43
CA CYS A 65 -2.38 -7.49 -6.81
C CYS A 65 -0.98 -7.63 -6.19
N ARG A 66 -0.91 -7.83 -4.88
CA ARG A 66 0.37 -8.02 -4.16
C ARG A 66 1.15 -9.20 -4.71
N LYS A 67 0.48 -10.32 -4.99
CA LYS A 67 1.12 -11.53 -5.53
C LYS A 67 1.68 -11.28 -6.93
N PHE A 68 0.92 -10.63 -7.80
CA PHE A 68 1.33 -10.31 -9.17
C PHE A 68 2.60 -9.44 -9.18
N TRP A 69 2.58 -8.31 -8.47
CA TRP A 69 3.73 -7.41 -8.44
C TRP A 69 4.94 -8.01 -7.73
N HIS A 70 4.72 -8.86 -6.72
CA HIS A 70 5.80 -9.60 -6.09
C HIS A 70 6.50 -10.55 -7.08
N GLU A 71 5.75 -11.23 -7.94
CA GLU A 71 6.35 -12.09 -8.98
C GLU A 71 7.20 -11.26 -9.94
N ILE A 72 6.70 -10.12 -10.42
CA ILE A 72 7.47 -9.20 -11.27
C ILE A 72 8.75 -8.74 -10.56
N MET A 73 8.68 -8.37 -9.27
CA MET A 73 9.86 -8.03 -8.50
C MET A 73 10.88 -9.17 -8.44
N LEU A 74 10.43 -10.41 -8.22
CA LEU A 74 11.31 -11.57 -8.16
C LEU A 74 12.00 -11.81 -9.50
N GLN A 75 11.29 -11.66 -10.62
CA GLN A 75 11.87 -11.76 -11.95
C GLN A 75 12.91 -10.66 -12.20
N ARG A 76 12.60 -9.39 -11.86
CA ARG A 76 13.54 -8.27 -11.97
C ARG A 76 14.78 -8.46 -11.10
N ARG A 77 14.60 -8.96 -9.87
CA ARG A 77 15.71 -9.29 -8.96
C ARG A 77 16.62 -10.37 -9.55
N ARG A 78 16.05 -11.45 -10.10
CA ARG A 78 16.82 -12.51 -10.76
C ARG A 78 17.58 -12.00 -11.99
N GLY A 79 16.99 -11.07 -12.72
CA GLY A 79 17.64 -10.38 -13.85
C GLY A 79 18.63 -9.28 -13.45
N GLY A 80 18.81 -8.99 -12.17
CA GLY A 80 19.70 -7.92 -11.71
C GLY A 80 19.22 -6.50 -12.00
N VAL A 81 17.94 -6.31 -12.35
CA VAL A 81 17.35 -5.01 -12.69
C VAL A 81 17.01 -4.25 -11.41
N LYS A 82 17.49 -3.01 -11.31
CA LYS A 82 17.17 -2.09 -10.21
C LYS A 82 16.53 -0.80 -10.75
N PRO A 83 15.49 -0.26 -10.10
CA PRO A 83 14.83 -0.78 -8.89
C PRO A 83 14.04 -2.08 -9.14
N GLU A 84 13.95 -2.93 -8.10
CA GLU A 84 13.21 -4.20 -8.17
C GLU A 84 11.72 -3.98 -8.40
N MET A 85 11.17 -2.94 -7.76
CA MET A 85 9.82 -2.46 -8.03
C MET A 85 9.81 -1.71 -9.37
N PRO A 86 8.89 -2.06 -10.30
CA PRO A 86 8.72 -1.29 -11.52
C PRO A 86 8.26 0.13 -11.24
N THR A 87 8.75 1.09 -12.04
CA THR A 87 8.27 2.48 -12.02
C THR A 87 6.85 2.59 -12.55
N GLU A 88 6.19 3.73 -12.35
CA GLU A 88 4.81 3.90 -12.81
C GLU A 88 4.65 3.66 -14.31
N ASP A 89 5.55 4.19 -15.15
CA ASP A 89 5.50 3.98 -16.60
C ASP A 89 5.66 2.50 -16.99
N GLU A 90 6.59 1.78 -16.34
CA GLU A 90 6.76 0.34 -16.55
C GLU A 90 5.50 -0.43 -16.13
N ARG A 91 4.84 -0.01 -15.04
CA ARG A 91 3.58 -0.64 -14.59
C ARG A 91 2.47 -0.44 -15.60
N GLN A 92 2.32 0.76 -16.16
CA GLN A 92 1.30 1.03 -17.18
C GLN A 92 1.54 0.18 -18.42
N GLN A 93 2.80 0.03 -18.85
CA GLN A 93 3.14 -0.83 -19.99
C GLN A 93 2.80 -2.31 -19.70
N ILE A 94 3.20 -2.84 -18.54
CA ILE A 94 2.91 -4.23 -18.15
C ILE A 94 1.39 -4.48 -18.12
N LEU A 95 0.61 -3.53 -17.62
CA LEU A 95 -0.85 -3.65 -17.57
C LEU A 95 -1.49 -3.53 -18.96
N ALA A 96 -0.96 -2.66 -19.82
CA ALA A 96 -1.40 -2.50 -21.21
C ALA A 96 -1.16 -3.78 -22.02
N ASP A 97 0.02 -4.39 -21.86
CA ASP A 97 0.40 -5.64 -22.55
C ASP A 97 -0.50 -6.82 -22.14
N LEU A 98 -0.98 -6.84 -20.90
CA LEU A 98 -1.93 -7.84 -20.41
C LEU A 98 -3.37 -7.61 -20.91
N GLY A 99 -3.70 -6.39 -21.35
CA GLY A 99 -5.05 -5.97 -21.76
C GLY A 99 -6.10 -5.98 -20.64
N ARG A 100 -5.73 -6.34 -19.41
CA ARG A 100 -6.59 -6.35 -18.22
C ARG A 100 -5.76 -6.27 -16.95
N LYS A 101 -6.36 -5.79 -15.85
CA LYS A 101 -5.77 -5.97 -14.51
C LYS A 101 -5.84 -7.46 -14.13
N PRO A 102 -4.72 -8.10 -13.75
CA PRO A 102 -4.69 -9.52 -13.41
C PRO A 102 -5.29 -9.83 -12.02
N TYR A 103 -5.98 -8.86 -11.41
CA TYR A 103 -6.57 -8.89 -10.08
C TYR A 103 -7.89 -8.12 -10.04
#